data_AF-A0A2U1IWV3-F1
#
_entry.id   AF-A0A2U1IWV3-F1
#
_cell.length_a   1.000
_cell.length_b   1.000
_cell.length_c   1.000
_cell.angle_alpha   90.00
_cell.angle_beta   90.00
_cell.angle_gamma   90.00
#
_symmetry.space_group_name_H-M   'P 1'
#
loop_
_entity.id
_entity.type
_entity.pdbx_description
1 polymer ?
#
loop_
_entity_poly.entity_id
_entity_poly.type
_entity_poly.pdbx_seq_one_letter_code
_entity_poly.pdbx_strand_id
1 'polypeptide(L)'
;MRIDCLLALTQAFSVSAYISTVVVTKCKPIETPSPVYPLISPQPSSSAYQKRLLTPYEQCIADHSGSATWSDPDKTCKCELDGSITCVDIPVPPNPYEKCILDHSGSATWSQSGGTCSCNYDGTITCINITDPPNPYEQCILDHSGSATWSQSGGTCSCNYDGTITCINITDPPNPYEQCILDHSGSATWSQSGGTCSCNYDGTITCINITDPPNPYEQCILDHSGSATWSQSGGT
;
A
#
# COMPACT_ATOMS: atom_id res chain seq x y z
N MET A 1 -10.75 30.93 -20.54
CA MET A 1 -11.66 30.52 -21.64
C MET A 1 -12.47 29.34 -21.13
N ARG A 2 -13.79 29.50 -20.95
CA ARG A 2 -14.69 28.42 -20.51
C ARG A 2 -14.88 27.46 -21.68
N ILE A 3 -14.67 26.16 -21.45
CA ILE A 3 -14.90 25.10 -22.43
C ILE A 3 -16.22 24.44 -22.01
N ASP A 4 -17.30 24.82 -22.67
CA ASP A 4 -18.59 24.13 -22.53
C ASP A 4 -18.57 22.90 -23.44
N CYS A 5 -18.24 21.74 -22.88
CA CYS A 5 -18.25 20.46 -23.57
C CYS A 5 -19.52 19.69 -23.17
N LEU A 6 -20.55 19.72 -24.02
CA LEU A 6 -21.75 18.89 -23.86
C LEU A 6 -21.38 17.41 -24.08
N LEU A 7 -21.26 16.65 -22.99
CA LEU A 7 -21.12 15.20 -23.00
C LEU A 7 -22.47 14.53 -23.24
N ALA A 8 -22.65 13.93 -24.42
CA ALA A 8 -23.74 12.98 -24.66
C ALA A 8 -23.22 11.55 -24.39
N LEU A 9 -23.54 11.01 -23.22
CA LEU A 9 -23.30 9.61 -22.86
C LEU A 9 -24.51 8.77 -23.29
N THR A 10 -24.41 8.06 -24.40
CA THR A 10 -25.36 6.98 -24.72
C THR A 10 -24.75 5.64 -24.30
N GLN A 11 -25.28 5.06 -23.23
CA GLN A 11 -24.92 3.71 -22.77
C GLN A 11 -25.75 2.68 -23.53
N ALA A 12 -25.09 1.72 -24.20
CA ALA A 12 -25.70 0.50 -24.67
C ALA A 12 -25.12 -0.67 -23.85
N PHE A 13 -25.97 -1.33 -23.06
CA PHE A 13 -25.60 -2.55 -22.34
C PHE A 13 -26.13 -3.78 -23.08
N SER A 14 -25.25 -4.71 -23.44
CA SER A 14 -25.49 -6.14 -23.24
C SER A 14 -24.25 -7.01 -23.53
N VAL A 15 -23.74 -7.60 -22.43
CA VAL A 15 -23.21 -8.97 -22.18
C VAL A 15 -22.30 -9.64 -23.23
N SER A 16 -20.99 -9.59 -22.96
CA SER A 16 -19.98 -10.66 -23.07
C SER A 16 -18.63 -10.11 -23.55
N ALA A 17 -17.55 -10.42 -22.80
CA ALA A 17 -16.16 -10.00 -22.97
C ALA A 17 -15.92 -8.48 -22.91
N TYR A 18 -15.20 -8.03 -21.87
CA TYR A 18 -14.77 -6.63 -21.71
C TYR A 18 -13.79 -6.21 -22.82
N ILE A 19 -14.32 -5.79 -23.97
CA ILE A 19 -13.60 -4.98 -24.96
C ILE A 19 -14.09 -3.54 -24.78
N SER A 20 -13.30 -2.74 -24.06
CA SER A 20 -13.53 -1.29 -24.00
C SER A 20 -13.17 -0.68 -25.35
N THR A 21 -14.17 -0.49 -26.22
CA THR A 21 -13.98 0.26 -27.47
C THR A 21 -14.05 1.75 -27.16
N VAL A 22 -12.88 2.40 -27.08
CA VAL A 22 -12.80 3.86 -27.03
C VAL A 22 -12.95 4.39 -28.45
N VAL A 23 -14.14 4.91 -28.79
CA VAL A 23 -14.36 5.63 -30.04
C VAL A 23 -13.78 7.04 -29.88
N VAL A 24 -12.52 7.21 -30.32
CA VAL A 24 -11.89 8.55 -30.41
C VAL A 24 -12.49 9.29 -31.59
N THR A 25 -13.54 10.06 -31.34
CA THR A 25 -14.03 11.04 -32.32
C THR A 25 -12.99 12.16 -32.40
N LYS A 26 -12.25 12.22 -33.51
CA LYS A 26 -11.36 13.35 -33.80
C LYS A 26 -12.21 14.62 -33.80
N CYS A 27 -12.11 15.40 -32.73
CA CYS A 27 -12.70 16.73 -32.69
C CYS A 27 -11.95 17.58 -33.71
N LYS A 28 -12.65 18.01 -34.76
CA LYS A 28 -12.13 19.00 -35.70
C LYS A 28 -11.89 20.28 -34.88
N PRO A 29 -10.69 20.89 -34.94
CA PRO A 29 -10.45 22.14 -34.23
C PRO A 29 -11.47 23.17 -34.69
N ILE A 30 -12.12 23.83 -33.73
CA ILE A 30 -12.96 25.00 -34.01
C ILE A 30 -11.98 26.05 -34.53
N GLU A 31 -12.07 26.34 -35.83
CA GLU A 31 -11.41 27.48 -36.44
C GLU A 31 -11.86 28.72 -35.67
N THR A 32 -10.99 29.26 -34.83
CA THR A 32 -11.20 30.59 -34.26
C THR A 32 -11.31 31.57 -35.43
N PRO A 33 -12.37 32.40 -35.50
CA PRO A 33 -12.49 33.35 -36.60
C PRO A 33 -11.24 34.22 -36.63
N SER A 34 -10.59 34.26 -37.79
CA SER A 34 -9.44 35.15 -38.01
C SER A 34 -9.85 36.58 -37.63
N PRO A 35 -8.97 37.37 -37.00
CA PRO A 35 -9.26 38.76 -36.69
C PRO A 35 -9.65 39.50 -37.97
N VAL A 36 -10.87 40.04 -38.00
CA VAL A 36 -11.37 40.85 -39.11
C VAL A 36 -10.64 42.18 -39.08
N TYR A 37 -9.62 42.32 -39.92
CA TYR A 37 -8.95 43.61 -40.13
C TYR A 37 -9.70 44.43 -41.19
N PRO A 38 -9.76 45.76 -41.03
CA PRO A 38 -10.55 46.63 -41.90
C PRO A 38 -10.08 46.56 -43.35
N LEU A 39 -11.04 46.44 -44.27
CA LEU A 39 -10.83 46.49 -45.72
C LEU A 39 -10.30 47.88 -46.11
N ILE A 40 -9.01 47.96 -46.44
CA ILE A 40 -8.40 49.15 -47.01
C ILE A 40 -8.84 49.25 -48.48
N SER A 41 -9.50 50.36 -48.82
CA SER A 41 -10.03 50.67 -50.16
C SER A 41 -8.93 50.75 -51.24
N PRO A 42 -9.21 50.40 -52.50
CA PRO A 42 -8.22 50.48 -53.57
C PRO A 42 -8.19 51.88 -54.20
N GLN A 43 -7.03 52.54 -54.15
CA GLN A 43 -6.71 53.73 -54.94
C GLN A 43 -5.32 53.58 -55.59
N PRO A 44 -5.05 54.29 -56.70
CA PRO A 44 -4.77 53.62 -57.96
C PRO A 44 -3.28 53.58 -58.30
N SER A 45 -3.00 52.75 -59.31
CA SER A 45 -1.72 52.49 -59.95
C SER A 45 -0.78 53.69 -60.09
N SER A 46 0.36 53.64 -59.41
CA SER A 46 1.60 54.28 -59.84
C SER A 46 2.79 53.35 -59.59
N SER A 47 3.58 53.15 -60.64
CA SER A 47 4.81 52.38 -60.71
C SER A 47 5.83 52.75 -59.61
N ALA A 48 5.88 51.93 -58.57
CA ALA A 48 7.09 51.63 -57.81
C ALA A 48 6.85 50.27 -57.13
N TYR A 49 7.63 49.24 -57.48
CA TYR A 49 7.67 48.01 -56.70
C TYR A 49 8.29 48.33 -55.33
N GLN A 50 7.48 48.88 -54.42
CA GLN A 50 7.87 48.99 -53.04
C GLN A 50 7.75 47.60 -52.46
N LYS A 51 8.86 46.87 -52.49
CA LYS A 51 9.00 45.54 -51.89
C LYS A 51 8.48 45.65 -50.46
N ARG A 52 7.29 45.10 -50.20
CA ARG A 52 6.67 45.09 -48.87
C ARG A 52 7.69 44.49 -47.91
N LEU A 53 8.12 45.27 -46.93
CA LEU A 53 9.00 44.74 -45.88
C LEU A 53 8.16 43.81 -45.02
N LEU A 54 8.51 42.52 -45.00
CA LEU A 54 7.86 41.55 -44.15
C LEU A 54 8.24 41.85 -42.69
N THR A 55 7.28 41.71 -41.78
CA THR A 55 7.61 41.62 -40.36
C THR A 55 8.48 40.39 -40.10
N PRO A 56 9.28 40.35 -39.02
CA PRO A 56 10.08 39.17 -38.70
C PRO A 56 9.25 37.88 -38.62
N TYR A 57 8.04 37.95 -38.05
CA TYR A 57 7.09 36.82 -38.03
C TYR A 57 6.65 36.36 -39.44
N GLU A 58 6.28 37.30 -40.31
CA GLU A 58 5.89 36.98 -41.69
C GLU A 58 7.06 36.44 -42.51
N GLN A 59 8.28 36.92 -42.25
CA GLN A 59 9.49 36.40 -42.86
C GLN A 59 9.73 34.96 -42.43
N CYS A 60 9.60 34.64 -41.13
CA CYS A 60 9.68 33.27 -40.63
C CYS A 60 8.65 32.35 -41.31
N ILE A 61 7.39 32.79 -41.43
CA ILE A 61 6.36 32.02 -42.15
C ILE A 61 6.76 31.79 -43.61
N ALA A 62 7.28 32.81 -44.29
CA ALA A 62 7.71 32.71 -45.68
C ALA A 62 8.89 31.73 -45.85
N ASP A 63 9.84 31.75 -44.92
CA ASP A 63 11.01 30.85 -44.91
C ASP A 63 10.60 29.38 -44.63
N HIS A 64 9.45 29.17 -43.97
CA HIS A 64 8.89 27.85 -43.66
C HIS A 64 7.67 27.48 -44.52
N SER A 65 7.77 27.73 -45.83
CA SER A 65 6.77 27.29 -46.83
C SER A 65 5.34 27.78 -46.53
N GLY A 66 5.21 28.94 -45.89
CA GLY A 66 3.91 29.53 -45.54
C GLY A 66 3.29 29.00 -44.25
N SER A 67 4.00 28.18 -43.47
CA SER A 67 3.48 27.64 -42.20
C SER A 67 4.09 28.32 -40.98
N ALA A 68 3.23 28.79 -40.07
CA ALA A 68 3.66 29.31 -38.77
C ALA A 68 4.02 28.20 -37.77
N THR A 69 3.70 26.94 -38.08
CA THR A 69 4.01 25.77 -37.24
C THR A 69 4.29 24.57 -38.13
N TRP A 70 5.34 23.81 -37.83
CA TRP A 70 5.70 22.61 -38.58
C TRP A 70 6.22 21.53 -37.65
N SER A 71 6.21 20.29 -38.13
CA SER A 71 6.71 19.13 -37.39
C SER A 71 7.81 18.46 -38.20
N ASP A 72 8.93 18.24 -37.54
CA ASP A 72 9.98 17.30 -37.94
C ASP A 72 9.72 15.96 -37.21
N PRO A 73 10.46 14.87 -37.52
CA PRO A 73 10.24 13.57 -36.87
C PRO A 73 10.36 13.59 -35.34
N ASP A 74 11.15 14.50 -34.78
CA ASP A 74 11.55 14.56 -33.38
C ASP A 74 11.10 15.85 -32.65
N LYS A 75 10.49 16.81 -33.34
CA LYS A 75 10.10 18.11 -32.76
C LYS A 75 8.98 18.79 -33.52
N THR A 76 8.25 19.65 -32.81
CA THR A 76 7.31 20.61 -33.40
C THR A 76 7.84 22.01 -33.15
N CYS A 77 7.96 22.80 -34.21
CA CYS A 77 8.48 24.16 -34.17
C CYS A 77 7.41 25.17 -34.56
N LYS A 78 7.55 26.41 -34.07
CA LYS A 78 6.66 27.54 -34.40
C LYS A 78 7.44 28.84 -34.54
N CYS A 79 6.92 29.74 -35.38
CA CYS A 79 7.41 31.11 -35.46
C CYS A 79 6.89 31.97 -34.29
N GLU A 80 7.76 32.74 -33.66
CA GLU A 80 7.42 33.76 -32.67
C GLU A 80 7.26 35.13 -33.32
N LEU A 81 6.59 36.06 -32.63
CA LEU A 81 6.28 37.39 -33.17
C LEU A 81 7.52 38.22 -33.54
N ASP A 82 8.66 37.97 -32.87
CA ASP A 82 9.94 38.62 -33.14
C ASP A 82 10.73 37.95 -34.29
N GLY A 83 10.16 36.91 -34.93
CA GLY A 83 10.77 36.14 -36.01
C GLY A 83 11.68 35.01 -35.54
N SER A 84 11.85 34.82 -34.23
CA SER A 84 12.55 33.66 -33.70
C SER A 84 11.72 32.38 -33.85
N ILE A 85 12.39 31.23 -33.68
CA ILE A 85 11.76 29.91 -33.79
C ILE A 85 11.89 29.20 -32.44
N THR A 86 10.76 28.73 -31.91
CA THR A 86 10.74 27.86 -30.73
C THR A 86 10.35 26.45 -31.16
N CYS A 87 11.12 25.45 -30.71
CA CYS A 87 10.82 24.04 -30.94
C CYS A 87 10.57 23.31 -29.62
N VAL A 88 9.64 22.36 -29.65
CA VAL A 88 9.39 21.41 -28.57
C VAL A 88 9.63 20.00 -29.09
N ASP A 89 10.38 19.19 -28.35
CA ASP A 89 10.64 17.82 -28.75
C ASP A 89 9.35 17.01 -28.71
N ILE A 90 9.15 16.16 -29.72
CA ILE A 90 8.11 15.14 -29.75
C ILE A 90 8.65 13.95 -28.95
N PRO A 91 7.97 13.52 -27.87
CA PRO A 91 8.43 12.39 -27.09
C PRO A 91 8.57 11.15 -27.97
N VAL A 92 9.76 10.56 -27.99
CA VAL A 92 9.98 9.26 -28.63
C VAL A 92 9.19 8.22 -27.82
N PRO A 93 8.24 7.49 -28.44
CA PRO A 93 7.53 6.44 -27.73
C PRO A 93 8.52 5.38 -27.26
N PRO A 94 8.33 4.81 -26.06
CA PRO A 94 9.24 3.78 -25.55
C PRO A 94 9.25 2.59 -26.50
N ASN A 95 10.43 2.02 -26.70
CA ASN A 95 10.53 0.74 -27.41
C ASN A 95 9.83 -0.38 -26.59
N PRO A 96 9.56 -1.56 -27.18
CA PRO A 96 8.83 -2.62 -26.47
C PRO A 96 9.45 -3.03 -25.13
N TYR A 97 10.78 -3.04 -25.02
CA TYR A 97 11.50 -3.35 -23.79
C TYR A 97 11.32 -2.26 -22.72
N GLU A 98 11.50 -0.99 -23.10
CA GLU A 98 11.28 0.16 -22.21
C GLU A 98 9.83 0.22 -21.72
N LYS A 99 8.87 -0.09 -22.61
CA LYS A 99 7.47 -0.17 -22.24
C LYS A 99 7.23 -1.28 -21.21
N CYS A 100 7.79 -2.46 -21.42
CA CYS A 100 7.70 -3.55 -20.44
C CYS A 100 8.26 -3.14 -19.08
N ILE A 101 9.41 -2.46 -19.05
CA ILE A 101 9.99 -1.93 -17.81
C ILE A 101 9.06 -0.94 -17.12
N LEU A 102 8.47 0.00 -17.87
CA LEU A 102 7.52 0.99 -17.34
C LEU A 102 6.27 0.33 -16.76
N ASP A 103 5.74 -0.67 -17.46
CA ASP A 103 4.57 -1.45 -17.01
C ASP A 103 4.86 -2.25 -15.72
N HIS A 104 6.14 -2.50 -15.40
CA HIS A 104 6.60 -3.22 -14.20
C HIS A 104 7.37 -2.30 -13.24
N SER A 105 6.85 -1.09 -13.01
CA SER A 105 7.35 -0.14 -12.00
C SER A 105 8.83 0.24 -12.17
N GLY A 106 9.30 0.28 -13.42
CA GLY A 106 10.69 0.64 -13.73
C GLY A 106 11.69 -0.51 -13.56
N SER A 107 11.22 -1.75 -13.36
CA SER A 107 12.11 -2.91 -13.23
C SER A 107 12.09 -3.81 -14.45
N ALA A 108 13.27 -4.14 -14.96
CA ALA A 108 13.42 -5.15 -16.02
C ALA A 108 13.23 -6.58 -15.52
N THR A 109 13.32 -6.80 -14.20
CA THR A 109 13.22 -8.11 -13.55
C THR A 109 12.47 -7.97 -12.23
N TRP A 110 11.54 -8.88 -11.93
CA TRP A 110 10.78 -8.86 -10.67
C TRP A 110 10.47 -10.27 -10.17
N SER A 111 10.16 -10.37 -8.87
CA SER A 111 9.72 -11.63 -8.26
C SER A 111 8.20 -11.75 -8.30
N GLN A 112 7.70 -12.92 -8.69
CA GLN A 112 6.28 -13.22 -8.72
C GLN A 112 6.06 -14.70 -8.40
N SER A 113 5.16 -14.99 -7.44
CA SER A 113 4.77 -16.37 -7.09
C SER A 113 5.94 -17.34 -6.93
N GLY A 114 6.94 -16.97 -6.13
CA GLY A 114 8.14 -17.79 -5.88
C GLY A 114 9.16 -17.84 -7.03
N GLY A 115 8.83 -17.29 -8.20
CA GLY A 115 9.71 -17.21 -9.36
C GLY A 115 10.22 -15.81 -9.68
N THR A 116 10.96 -15.72 -10.78
CA THR A 116 11.51 -14.47 -11.30
C THR A 116 11.05 -14.27 -12.73
N CYS A 117 10.47 -13.11 -13.01
CA CYS A 117 10.05 -12.68 -14.33
C CYS A 117 10.97 -11.57 -14.84
N SER A 118 11.10 -11.45 -16.16
CA SER A 118 11.92 -10.44 -16.81
C SER A 118 11.38 -10.02 -18.17
N CYS A 119 11.65 -8.76 -18.54
CA CYS A 119 11.35 -8.20 -19.84
C CYS A 119 12.35 -8.68 -20.90
N ASN A 120 11.85 -9.15 -22.04
CA ASN A 120 12.65 -9.44 -23.23
C ASN A 120 12.72 -8.20 -24.13
N TYR A 121 13.73 -8.15 -25.03
CA TYR A 121 13.92 -7.01 -25.94
C TYR A 121 12.73 -6.75 -26.88
N ASP A 122 11.93 -7.77 -27.17
CA ASP A 122 10.71 -7.65 -27.99
C ASP A 122 9.46 -7.21 -27.18
N GLY A 123 9.62 -6.95 -25.87
CA GLY A 123 8.56 -6.53 -24.95
C GLY A 123 7.76 -7.70 -24.36
N THR A 124 8.09 -8.95 -24.69
CA THR A 124 7.49 -10.12 -24.04
C THR A 124 8.07 -10.34 -22.65
N ILE A 125 7.40 -11.16 -21.84
CA ILE A 125 7.81 -11.49 -20.48
C ILE A 125 8.16 -12.97 -20.39
N THR A 126 9.34 -13.27 -19.85
CA THR A 126 9.73 -14.64 -19.49
C THR A 126 9.77 -14.76 -17.98
N CYS A 127 9.12 -15.80 -17.44
CA CYS A 127 9.19 -16.13 -16.02
C CYS A 127 9.81 -17.52 -15.82
N ILE A 128 10.73 -17.61 -14.86
CA ILE A 128 11.38 -18.87 -14.45
C ILE A 128 11.03 -19.18 -12.99
N ASN A 129 10.93 -20.47 -12.68
CA ASN A 129 10.63 -20.97 -11.33
C ASN A 129 9.33 -20.42 -10.73
N ILE A 130 8.33 -20.11 -11.56
CA ILE A 130 6.99 -19.77 -11.05
C ILE A 130 6.42 -21.01 -10.39
N THR A 131 6.20 -20.92 -9.09
CA THR A 131 5.41 -21.91 -8.35
C THR A 131 3.97 -21.48 -8.37
N ASP A 132 3.06 -22.43 -8.54
CA ASP A 132 1.65 -22.17 -8.30
C ASP A 132 1.49 -21.65 -6.86
N PRO A 133 0.59 -20.67 -6.62
CA PRO A 133 0.27 -20.29 -5.25
C PRO A 133 -0.25 -21.52 -4.50
N PRO A 134 0.06 -21.66 -3.21
CA PRO A 134 -0.43 -22.77 -2.42
C PRO A 134 -1.95 -22.81 -2.48
N ASN A 135 -2.52 -24.01 -2.61
CA ASN A 135 -3.97 -24.16 -2.49
C ASN A 135 -4.42 -23.80 -1.05
N PRO A 136 -5.72 -23.56 -0.80
CA PRO A 136 -6.17 -23.11 0.53
C PRO A 136 -5.73 -24.01 1.69
N TYR A 137 -5.67 -25.33 1.48
CA TYR A 137 -5.17 -26.28 2.47
C TYR A 137 -3.67 -26.14 2.73
N GLU A 138 -2.87 -26.04 1.68
CA GLU A 138 -1.42 -25.80 1.78
C GLU A 138 -1.12 -24.46 2.45
N GLN A 139 -1.89 -23.41 2.13
CA GLN A 139 -1.75 -22.11 2.77
C GLN A 139 -2.07 -22.20 4.26
N CYS A 140 -3.15 -22.88 4.63
CA CYS A 140 -3.48 -23.11 6.05
C CYS A 140 -2.34 -23.85 6.78
N ILE A 141 -1.73 -24.87 6.15
CA ILE A 141 -0.57 -25.57 6.73
C ILE A 141 0.61 -24.61 6.93
N LEU A 142 0.93 -23.78 5.93
CA LEU A 142 2.00 -22.79 6.01
C LEU A 142 1.76 -21.78 7.14
N ASP A 143 0.52 -21.28 7.26
CA ASP A 143 0.10 -20.36 8.32
C ASP A 143 0.23 -20.98 9.72
N HIS A 144 0.17 -22.31 9.83
CA HIS A 144 0.31 -23.06 11.07
C HIS A 144 1.65 -23.81 11.15
N SER A 145 2.73 -23.12 10.75
CA SER A 145 4.12 -23.58 10.91
C SER A 145 4.42 -24.93 10.24
N GLY A 146 3.76 -25.21 9.12
CA GLY A 146 3.95 -26.46 8.38
C GLY A 146 3.16 -27.64 8.93
N SER A 147 2.24 -27.43 9.87
CA SER A 147 1.41 -28.51 10.44
C SER A 147 -0.04 -28.43 10.00
N ALA A 148 -0.59 -29.55 9.52
CA ALA A 148 -2.02 -29.67 9.22
C ALA A 148 -2.88 -29.81 10.49
N THR A 149 -2.28 -30.02 11.65
CA THR A 149 -2.97 -30.22 12.93
C THR A 149 -2.14 -29.65 14.08
N TRP A 150 -2.76 -28.95 15.01
CA TRP A 150 -2.07 -28.36 16.17
C TRP A 150 -2.97 -28.36 17.41
N SER A 151 -2.36 -28.22 18.59
CA SER A 151 -3.09 -28.05 19.85
C SER A 151 -3.34 -26.57 20.14
N GLN A 152 -4.56 -26.24 20.55
CA GLN A 152 -4.95 -24.89 20.92
C GLN A 152 -6.01 -24.96 22.03
N SER A 153 -5.83 -24.19 23.11
CA SER A 153 -6.81 -24.05 24.20
C SER A 153 -7.39 -25.40 24.68
N GLY A 154 -6.52 -26.36 25.00
CA GLY A 154 -6.92 -27.69 25.46
C GLY A 154 -7.51 -28.62 24.40
N GLY A 155 -7.76 -28.13 23.18
CA GLY A 155 -8.27 -28.90 22.05
C GLY A 155 -7.26 -29.12 20.93
N THR A 156 -7.75 -29.73 19.86
CA THR A 156 -6.99 -29.99 18.63
C THR A 156 -7.69 -29.32 17.45
N CYS A 157 -6.93 -28.52 16.70
CA CYS A 157 -7.37 -27.85 15.49
C CYS A 157 -6.69 -28.46 14.27
N SER A 158 -7.36 -28.43 13.12
CA SER A 158 -6.84 -28.94 11.84
C SER A 158 -7.30 -28.12 10.65
N CYS A 159 -6.46 -28.08 9.62
CA CYS A 159 -6.79 -27.48 8.32
C CYS A 159 -7.75 -28.38 7.52
N ASN A 160 -8.82 -27.79 6.98
CA ASN A 160 -9.71 -28.44 6.03
C ASN A 160 -9.23 -28.19 4.59
N TYR A 161 -9.67 -29.02 3.64
CA TYR A 161 -9.27 -28.90 2.23
C TYR A 161 -9.63 -27.56 1.58
N ASP A 162 -10.64 -26.86 2.09
CA ASP A 162 -11.05 -25.53 1.64
C ASP A 162 -10.29 -24.38 2.33
N GLY A 163 -9.30 -24.70 3.17
CA GLY A 163 -8.49 -23.75 3.94
C GLY A 163 -9.12 -23.26 5.23
N THR A 164 -10.35 -23.70 5.55
CA THR A 164 -10.96 -23.39 6.85
C THR A 164 -10.34 -24.23 7.97
N ILE A 165 -10.57 -23.83 9.22
CA ILE A 165 -10.03 -24.50 10.39
C ILE A 165 -11.18 -25.12 11.18
N THR A 166 -11.05 -26.41 11.51
CA THR A 166 -11.94 -27.09 12.46
C THR A 166 -11.19 -27.34 13.74
N CYS A 167 -11.79 -27.03 14.89
CA CYS A 167 -11.24 -27.37 16.19
C CYS A 167 -12.21 -28.25 16.97
N ILE A 168 -11.68 -29.31 17.60
CA ILE A 168 -12.42 -30.22 18.46
C ILE A 168 -11.87 -30.17 19.88
N ASN A 169 -12.76 -30.37 20.86
CA ASN A 169 -12.44 -30.38 22.29
C ASN A 169 -11.73 -29.10 22.77
N ILE A 170 -12.06 -27.95 22.17
CA ILE A 170 -11.61 -26.66 22.69
C ILE A 170 -12.28 -26.45 24.04
N THR A 171 -11.47 -26.36 25.09
CA THR A 171 -11.94 -25.97 26.41
C THR A 171 -12.01 -24.46 26.44
N ASP A 172 -13.10 -23.91 26.97
CA ASP A 172 -13.15 -22.49 27.30
C ASP A 172 -11.95 -22.15 28.21
N PRO A 173 -11.33 -20.98 28.04
CA PRO A 173 -10.34 -20.52 28.99
C PRO A 173 -10.98 -20.48 30.38
N PRO A 174 -10.24 -20.84 31.46
CA PRO A 174 -10.78 -20.78 32.80
C PRO A 174 -11.29 -19.37 33.10
N ASN A 175 -12.46 -19.28 33.74
CA ASN A 175 -12.96 -17.99 34.19
C ASN A 175 -12.00 -17.41 35.27
N PRO A 176 -12.07 -16.11 35.60
CA PRO A 176 -11.12 -15.50 36.53
C PRO A 176 -10.98 -16.22 37.88
N TYR A 177 -12.08 -16.79 38.40
CA TYR A 177 -12.05 -17.59 39.64
C TYR A 177 -11.35 -18.94 39.46
N GLU A 178 -11.64 -19.66 38.37
CA GLU A 178 -10.95 -20.91 38.02
C GLU A 178 -9.46 -20.69 37.78
N GLN A 179 -9.09 -19.59 37.11
CA GLN A 179 -7.70 -19.24 36.91
C GLN A 179 -7.00 -18.95 38.24
N CYS A 180 -7.65 -18.20 39.14
CA CYS A 180 -7.11 -17.96 40.48
C CYS A 180 -6.89 -19.28 41.26
N ILE A 181 -7.81 -20.24 41.16
CA ILE A 181 -7.65 -21.57 41.76
C ILE A 181 -6.44 -22.30 41.16
N LEU A 182 -6.31 -22.30 39.83
CA LEU A 182 -5.18 -22.93 39.14
C LEU A 182 -3.84 -22.33 39.55
N ASP A 183 -3.77 -20.99 39.65
CA ASP A 183 -2.59 -20.25 40.09
C ASP A 183 -2.18 -20.60 41.53
N HIS A 184 -3.14 -21.05 42.36
CA HIS A 184 -2.93 -21.46 43.75
C HIS A 184 -3.03 -22.98 43.94
N SER A 185 -2.45 -23.73 42.99
CA SER A 185 -2.30 -25.19 43.07
C SER A 185 -3.61 -25.95 43.25
N GLY A 186 -4.70 -25.46 42.67
CA GLY A 186 -6.01 -26.09 42.73
C GLY A 186 -6.80 -25.76 44.00
N SER A 187 -6.35 -24.81 44.83
CA SER A 187 -7.07 -24.42 46.04
C SER A 187 -7.73 -23.05 45.93
N ALA A 188 -9.03 -22.99 46.22
CA ALA A 188 -9.77 -21.73 46.34
C ALA A 188 -9.44 -20.96 47.62
N THR A 189 -8.77 -21.60 48.57
CA THR A 189 -8.40 -21.01 49.87
C THR A 189 -7.07 -21.59 50.34
N TRP A 190 -6.16 -20.74 50.82
CA TRP A 190 -4.84 -21.17 51.31
C TRP A 190 -4.38 -20.36 52.50
N SER A 191 -3.42 -20.90 53.26
CA SER A 191 -2.77 -20.18 54.36
C SER A 191 -1.56 -19.42 53.85
N GLN A 192 -1.44 -18.15 54.22
CA GLN A 192 -0.30 -17.30 53.86
C GLN A 192 0.00 -16.36 55.02
N SER A 193 1.26 -16.29 55.46
CA SER A 193 1.73 -15.34 56.49
C SER A 193 0.83 -15.27 57.73
N GLY A 194 0.48 -16.42 58.30
CA GLY A 194 -0.38 -16.51 59.50
C GLY A 194 -1.88 -16.26 59.27
N GLY A 195 -2.28 -15.84 58.06
CA GLY A 195 -3.67 -15.61 57.69
C GLY A 195 -4.19 -16.59 56.64
N THR A 196 -5.42 -16.35 56.20
CA THR A 196 -6.12 -17.15 55.19
C THR A 196 -6.47 -16.27 53.99
N CYS A 197 -6.05 -16.70 52.80
CA CYS A 197 -6.37 -16.06 51.54
C CYS A 197 -7.36 -16.91 50.74
N SER A 198 -8.18 -16.28 49.90
CA SER A 198 -9.18 -16.93 49.07
C SER A 198 -9.40 -16.21 47.74
N CYS A 199 -9.75 -16.98 46.71
CA CYS A 199 -10.13 -16.45 45.40
C CYS A 199 -11.56 -15.89 45.42
N ASN A 200 -11.74 -14.69 44.87
CA ASN A 200 -13.06 -14.10 44.62
C ASN A 200 -13.55 -14.48 43.22
N TYR A 201 -14.87 -14.37 42.99
CA TYR A 201 -15.48 -14.71 41.70
C TYR A 201 -14.94 -13.89 40.50
N ASP A 202 -14.41 -12.70 40.76
CA ASP A 202 -13.78 -11.82 39.76
C ASP A 202 -12.29 -12.11 39.54
N GLY A 203 -11.74 -13.15 40.19
CA GLY A 203 -10.33 -13.55 40.11
C GLY A 203 -9.39 -12.77 41.03
N THR A 204 -9.91 -11.81 41.80
CA THR A 204 -9.11 -11.12 42.82
C THR A 204 -8.91 -11.99 44.06
N ILE A 205 -7.93 -11.63 44.89
CA ILE A 205 -7.58 -12.39 46.11
C ILE A 205 -7.94 -11.55 47.33
N THR A 206 -8.69 -12.12 48.27
CA THR A 206 -8.93 -11.54 49.59
C THR A 206 -8.17 -12.34 50.63
N CYS A 207 -7.43 -11.66 51.50
CA CYS A 207 -6.76 -12.28 52.64
C CYS A 207 -7.22 -11.68 53.96
N ILE A 208 -7.48 -12.54 54.94
CA ILE A 208 -7.87 -12.15 56.31
C ILE A 208 -6.84 -12.66 57.31
N ASN A 209 -6.65 -11.92 58.40
CA ASN A 209 -5.72 -12.25 59.48
C ASN A 209 -4.26 -12.45 59.01
N ILE A 210 -3.84 -11.75 57.95
CA ILE A 210 -2.43 -11.70 57.56
C ILE A 210 -1.69 -10.95 58.66
N THR A 211 -0.78 -11.63 59.34
CA THR A 211 0.13 -10.98 60.26
C THR A 211 1.27 -10.38 59.45
N ASP A 212 1.61 -9.13 59.73
CA ASP A 212 2.86 -8.56 59.23
C ASP A 212 4.02 -9.48 59.63
N PRO A 213 5.01 -9.69 58.76
CA PRO A 213 6.21 -10.40 59.17
C PRO A 213 6.80 -9.69 60.38
N PRO A 214 7.23 -10.43 61.43
CA PRO A 214 7.81 -9.82 62.60
C PRO A 214 8.99 -8.95 62.16
N ASN A 215 9.05 -7.72 62.69
CA ASN A 215 10.21 -6.88 62.40
C ASN A 215 11.49 -7.55 62.95
N PRO A 216 12.70 -7.14 62.53
CA PRO A 216 13.93 -7.82 62.94
C PRO A 216 14.11 -7.95 64.46
N TYR A 217 13.55 -7.02 65.25
CA TYR A 217 13.57 -7.10 66.70
C TYR A 217 12.59 -8.16 67.23
N GLU A 218 11.36 -8.20 66.73
CA GLU A 218 10.37 -9.24 67.06
C GLU A 218 10.84 -10.63 66.63
N GLN A 219 11.45 -10.75 65.44
CA GLN A 219 12.03 -12.01 64.96
C GLN A 219 13.16 -12.47 65.88
N CYS A 220 14.04 -11.55 66.32
CA CYS A 220 15.09 -11.85 67.28
C CYS A 220 14.52 -12.37 68.62
N ILE A 221 13.43 -11.79 69.11
CA ILE A 221 12.74 -12.26 70.31
C ILE A 221 12.16 -13.67 70.08
N LEU A 222 11.51 -13.93 68.95
CA LEU A 222 10.96 -15.24 68.60
C LEU A 222 12.05 -16.31 68.50
N ASP A 223 13.17 -16.00 67.84
CA ASP A 223 14.33 -16.88 67.68
C ASP A 223 14.96 -17.24 69.04
N HIS A 224 14.83 -16.36 70.03
CA HIS A 224 15.29 -16.56 71.41
C HIS A 224 14.15 -16.93 72.37
N SER A 225 13.17 -17.71 71.90
CA SER A 225 12.10 -18.30 72.72
C SER A 225 11.28 -17.27 73.52
N GLY A 226 11.08 -16.08 72.95
CA GLY A 226 10.30 -15.02 73.57
C GLY A 226 11.10 -14.09 74.50
N SER A 227 12.43 -14.25 74.59
CA SER A 227 13.25 -13.40 75.46
C SER A 227 13.92 -12.25 74.71
N ALA A 228 13.71 -11.01 75.20
CA ALA A 228 14.41 -9.81 74.71
C ALA A 228 15.89 -9.73 75.16
N THR A 229 16.32 -10.63 76.04
CA THR A 229 17.70 -10.71 76.52
C THR A 229 18.14 -12.17 76.52
N TRP A 230 19.21 -12.49 75.81
CA TRP A 230 19.84 -13.80 75.87
C TRP A 230 21.33 -13.65 76.12
N SER A 231 21.90 -14.59 76.88
CA SER A 231 23.33 -14.71 77.07
C SER A 231 23.83 -15.82 76.17
N GLN A 232 24.58 -15.47 75.11
CA GLN A 232 25.29 -16.46 74.30
C GLN A 232 26.48 -16.97 75.13
N SER A 233 26.43 -18.22 75.57
CA SER A 233 27.61 -18.87 76.14
C SER A 233 28.64 -19.02 75.03
N GLY A 234 29.61 -18.11 74.98
CA GLY A 234 30.70 -18.15 74.01
C GLY A 234 31.47 -19.47 74.14
N GLY A 235 31.42 -20.29 73.10
CA GLY A 235 32.26 -21.47 72.97
C GLY A 235 33.69 -21.02 72.65
N THR A 236 34.62 -21.43 73.49
CA THR A 236 36.06 -21.52 73.18
C THR A 236 36.34 -22.72 72.31
#